data_AF-A0A958ISA3-F1
#
_entry.id   AF-A0A958ISA3-F1
#
_cell.length_a   1.000
_cell.length_b   1.000
_cell.length_c   1.000
_cell.angle_alpha   90.00
_cell.angle_beta   90.00
_cell.angle_gamma   90.00
#
_symmetry.space_group_name_H-M   'P 1'
#
loop_
_entity.id
_entity.type
_entity.pdbx_description
1 polymer ?
#
loop_
_entity_poly.entity_id
_entity_poly.type
_entity_poly.pdbx_seq_one_letter_code
_entity_poly.pdbx_strand_id
1 'polypeptide(L)'
;MNYLAMMRQRCPRCLKGAMFESSFKMKSHCPVCEFKYEREEGYYTGAMFINWFFAVFLIGPVWVSMLLTGQSPWLTVIVTTVLLLLCTPLFFRYS
;
A
#
# COMPACT_ATOMS: atom_id res chain seq x y z
N MET A 1 17.70 9.08 -9.05
CA MET A 1 16.72 7.97 -8.86
C MET A 1 16.23 7.54 -10.25
N ASN A 2 16.43 6.29 -10.68
CA ASN A 2 15.99 5.85 -12.01
C ASN A 2 14.51 5.46 -11.98
N TYR A 3 13.62 6.42 -12.24
CA TYR A 3 12.16 6.20 -12.25
C TYR A 3 11.71 5.08 -13.20
N LEU A 4 12.43 4.87 -14.30
CA LEU A 4 12.18 3.75 -15.22
C LEU A 4 12.33 2.38 -14.57
N ALA A 5 13.27 2.21 -13.64
CA ALA A 5 13.46 0.95 -12.94
C ALA A 5 12.28 0.66 -12.00
N MET A 6 11.75 1.70 -11.37
CA MET A 6 10.55 1.65 -10.53
C MET A 6 9.32 1.25 -11.35
N MET A 7 9.07 1.93 -12.48
CA MET A 7 7.95 1.62 -13.37
C MET A 7 8.05 0.22 -13.98
N ARG A 8 9.27 -0.29 -14.20
CA ARG A 8 9.53 -1.64 -14.72
C ARG A 8 9.68 -2.71 -13.63
N GLN A 9 9.31 -2.40 -12.37
CA GLN A 9 9.39 -3.31 -11.21
C GLN A 9 10.75 -4.02 -11.09
N ARG A 10 11.83 -3.26 -11.25
CA ARG A 10 13.20 -3.76 -11.12
C ARG A 10 13.67 -3.69 -9.68
N CYS A 11 14.65 -4.53 -9.36
CA CYS A 11 15.25 -4.61 -8.03
C CYS A 11 15.72 -3.22 -7.56
N PRO A 12 15.34 -2.78 -6.34
CA PRO A 12 15.70 -1.46 -5.83
C PRO A 12 17.21 -1.31 -5.58
N ARG A 13 17.94 -2.41 -5.39
CA ARG A 13 19.39 -2.42 -5.17
C ARG A 13 20.19 -2.32 -6.47
N CYS A 14 19.89 -3.17 -7.46
CA CYS A 14 20.70 -3.28 -8.68
C CYS A 14 20.04 -2.70 -9.95
N LEU A 15 18.76 -2.35 -9.89
CA LEU A 15 17.94 -1.76 -10.98
C LEU A 15 17.80 -2.62 -12.25
N LYS A 16 18.34 -3.85 -12.27
CA LYS A 16 18.36 -4.74 -13.44
C LYS A 16 17.44 -5.95 -13.29
N GLY A 17 17.49 -6.63 -12.15
CA GLY A 17 16.71 -7.86 -11.92
C GLY A 17 15.21 -7.60 -11.85
N ALA A 18 14.40 -8.44 -12.48
CA ALA A 18 12.94 -8.40 -12.34
C ALA A 18 12.53 -8.91 -10.95
N MET A 19 11.67 -8.17 -10.26
CA MET A 19 11.20 -8.52 -8.91
C MET A 19 10.14 -9.64 -8.94
N PHE A 20 9.32 -9.65 -9.99
CA PHE A 20 8.22 -10.60 -10.16
C PHE A 20 8.55 -11.64 -11.23
N GLU A 21 8.13 -12.88 -11.02
CA GLU A 21 8.13 -13.94 -12.06
C GLU A 21 6.81 -13.98 -12.83
N SER A 22 5.71 -13.55 -12.20
CA SER A 22 4.38 -13.40 -12.76
C SER A 22 3.65 -12.25 -12.05
N SER A 23 2.46 -11.86 -12.52
CA SER A 23 1.70 -10.74 -11.94
C SER A 23 1.37 -10.89 -10.45
N PHE A 24 1.39 -12.12 -9.92
CA PHE A 24 1.01 -12.42 -8.53
C PHE A 24 2.11 -13.12 -7.72
N LYS A 25 3.26 -13.42 -8.34
CA LYS A 25 4.35 -14.13 -7.65
C LYS A 25 5.64 -13.33 -7.71
N MET A 26 6.07 -12.89 -6.52
CA MET A 26 7.35 -12.23 -6.31
C MET A 26 8.44 -13.29 -6.11
N LYS A 27 9.64 -13.04 -6.61
CA LYS A 27 10.80 -13.88 -6.33
C LYS A 27 11.23 -13.66 -4.87
N SER A 28 11.85 -14.67 -4.25
CA SER A 28 12.44 -14.51 -2.91
C SER A 28 13.72 -13.67 -2.95
N HIS A 29 14.52 -13.84 -4.00
CA HIS A 29 15.80 -13.18 -4.21
C HIS A 29 15.89 -12.53 -5.60
N CYS A 30 16.70 -11.48 -5.72
CA CYS A 30 17.00 -10.85 -7.00
C CYS A 30 17.89 -11.76 -7.86
N PRO A 31 17.53 -12.06 -9.12
CA PRO A 31 18.30 -12.98 -9.98
C PRO A 31 19.64 -12.42 -10.51
N VAL A 32 20.05 -11.24 -10.05
CA VAL A 32 21.28 -10.54 -10.51
C VAL A 32 22.23 -10.24 -9.36
N CYS A 33 21.70 -9.83 -8.21
CA CYS A 33 22.51 -9.44 -7.05
C CYS A 33 22.16 -10.21 -5.77
N GLU A 34 21.33 -11.25 -5.87
CA GLU A 34 20.92 -12.11 -4.75
C GLU A 34 20.32 -11.37 -3.55
N PHE A 35 19.81 -10.15 -3.77
CA PHE A 35 19.13 -9.38 -2.73
C PHE A 35 17.83 -10.09 -2.32
N LYS A 36 17.74 -10.51 -1.05
CA LYS A 36 16.53 -11.07 -0.45
C LYS A 36 15.46 -9.97 -0.31
N TYR A 37 14.33 -10.11 -1.00
CA TYR A 37 13.27 -9.09 -1.00
C TYR A 37 12.47 -9.06 0.31
N GLU A 38 12.21 -10.22 0.90
CA GLU A 38 11.50 -10.37 2.15
C GLU A 38 12.44 -10.87 3.24
N ARG A 39 12.62 -10.12 4.34
CA ARG A 39 13.61 -10.45 5.37
C ARG A 39 13.23 -11.74 6.11
N GLU A 40 12.00 -11.79 6.60
CA GLU A 40 11.38 -12.90 7.34
C GLU A 40 9.97 -13.14 6.79
N GLU A 41 9.48 -14.37 6.84
CA GLU A 41 8.12 -14.67 6.40
C GLU A 41 7.12 -13.86 7.21
N GLY A 42 6.29 -13.07 6.53
CA GLY A 42 5.28 -12.24 7.18
C GLY A 42 5.81 -10.98 7.85
N TYR A 43 7.07 -10.59 7.59
CA TYR A 43 7.67 -9.36 8.13
C TYR A 43 6.80 -8.12 7.91
N TYR A 44 6.13 -8.01 6.75
CA TYR A 44 5.25 -6.89 6.41
C TYR A 44 3.77 -7.12 6.77
N THR A 45 3.39 -8.35 7.11
CA THR A 45 1.98 -8.73 7.32
C THR A 45 1.38 -8.02 8.53
N GLY A 46 2.13 -7.89 9.63
CA GLY A 46 1.65 -7.19 10.82
C GLY A 46 1.35 -5.71 10.55
N ALA A 47 2.28 -5.00 9.90
CA ALA A 47 2.11 -3.60 9.53
C ALA A 47 0.94 -3.41 8.54
N MET A 48 0.78 -4.32 7.58
CA MET A 48 -0.35 -4.32 6.64
C MET A 48 -1.70 -4.41 7.38
N PHE A 49 -1.84 -5.34 8.32
CA PHE A 49 -3.07 -5.50 9.08
C PHE A 49 -3.39 -4.27 9.93
N ILE A 50 -2.40 -3.71 10.63
CA ILE A 50 -2.59 -2.49 11.44
C ILE A 50 -3.08 -1.33 10.57
N ASN A 51 -2.43 -1.11 9.43
CA ASN A 51 -2.82 -0.06 8.49
C ASN A 51 -4.23 -0.28 7.93
N TRP A 52 -4.59 -1.53 7.61
CA TRP A 52 -5.92 -1.89 7.16
C TRP A 52 -7.00 -1.60 8.21
N PHE A 53 -6.77 -2.00 9.46
CA PHE A 53 -7.68 -1.68 10.57
C PHE A 53 -7.85 -0.17 10.71
N PHE A 54 -6.76 0.58 10.74
CA PHE A 54 -6.84 2.03 10.87
C PHE A 54 -7.64 2.67 9.73
N ALA A 55 -7.41 2.24 8.48
CA ALA A 55 -8.17 2.72 7.33
C ALA A 55 -9.67 2.44 7.48
N VAL A 56 -10.06 1.23 7.88
CA VAL A 56 -11.47 0.86 8.10
C VAL A 56 -12.11 1.70 9.21
N PHE A 57 -11.43 1.88 10.34
CA PHE A 57 -11.96 2.70 11.44
C PHE A 57 -12.01 4.19 11.11
N LEU A 58 -11.12 4.67 10.25
CA LEU A 58 -11.11 6.07 9.80
C LEU A 58 -12.27 6.35 8.83
N ILE A 59 -12.48 5.50 7.83
CA ILE A 59 -13.45 5.77 6.75
C ILE A 59 -14.83 5.15 7.03
N GLY A 60 -14.89 4.05 7.77
CA GLY A 60 -16.12 3.31 8.05
C GLY A 60 -17.25 4.17 8.61
N PRO A 61 -17.01 5.00 9.64
CA PRO A 61 -18.05 5.90 10.18
C PRO A 61 -18.60 6.88 9.14
N VAL A 62 -17.76 7.39 8.23
CA VAL A 62 -18.19 8.31 7.18
C VAL A 62 -19.18 7.61 6.23
N TRP A 63 -18.87 6.39 5.82
CA TRP A 63 -19.74 5.61 4.93
C TRP A 63 -21.02 5.12 5.61
N VAL A 64 -20.93 4.70 6.88
CA VAL A 64 -22.12 4.35 7.68
C VAL A 64 -23.03 5.56 7.85
N SER A 65 -22.48 6.74 8.16
CA SER A 65 -23.27 7.98 8.26
C SER A 65 -23.99 8.29 6.95
N MET A 66 -23.39 7.99 5.80
CA MET A 66 -24.02 8.19 4.50
C MET A 66 -25.24 7.28 4.32
N LEU A 67 -25.11 6.00 4.66
CA LEU A 67 -26.21 5.05 4.55
C LEU A 67 -27.38 5.41 5.48
N LEU A 68 -27.10 5.97 6.65
CA LEU A 68 -28.13 6.35 7.63
C LEU A 68 -28.84 7.68 7.30
N THR A 69 -28.11 8.64 6.74
CA THR A 69 -28.63 10.00 6.48
C THR A 69 -29.06 10.23 5.03
N GLY A 70 -28.70 9.34 4.11
CA GLY A 70 -28.95 9.50 2.69
C GLY A 70 -28.16 10.64 2.04
N GLN A 71 -27.06 11.10 2.65
CA GLN A 71 -26.23 12.16 2.09
C GLN A 71 -25.64 11.76 0.73
N SER A 72 -25.31 12.77 -0.09
CA SER A 72 -24.78 12.55 -1.45
C SER A 72 -23.55 11.65 -1.44
N PRO A 73 -23.49 10.59 -2.27
CA PRO A 73 -22.30 9.74 -2.40
C PRO A 73 -21.04 10.54 -2.76
N TRP A 74 -21.18 11.60 -3.55
CA TRP A 74 -20.07 12.46 -3.94
C TRP A 74 -19.46 13.19 -2.74
N LEU A 75 -20.29 13.63 -1.79
CA LEU A 75 -19.81 14.26 -0.56
C LEU A 75 -19.01 13.25 0.27
N THR A 76 -19.52 12.03 0.45
CA THR A 76 -18.84 10.94 1.16
C THR A 76 -17.49 10.62 0.54
N VAL A 77 -17.41 10.55 -0.79
CA VAL A 77 -16.16 10.32 -1.52
C VAL A 77 -15.17 11.45 -1.27
N ILE A 78 -15.58 12.71 -1.43
CA ILE A 78 -14.70 13.88 -1.20
C ILE A 78 -14.16 13.89 0.23
N VAL A 79 -15.03 13.71 1.23
CA VAL A 79 -14.62 13.68 2.65
C VAL A 79 -13.65 12.53 2.91
N THR A 80 -13.95 11.34 2.39
CA THR A 80 -13.06 10.17 2.52
C THR A 80 -11.70 10.44 1.88
N THR A 81 -11.65 11.02 0.67
CA THR A 81 -10.40 11.36 -0.01
C THR A 81 -9.57 12.37 0.78
N VAL A 82 -10.21 13.43 1.28
CA VAL A 82 -9.52 14.45 2.10
C VAL A 82 -8.96 13.83 3.38
N LEU A 83 -9.75 13.03 4.10
CA LEU A 83 -9.30 12.33 5.31
C LEU A 83 -8.11 11.41 5.02
N LEU A 84 -8.18 10.62 3.95
CA LEU A 84 -7.09 9.74 3.56
C LEU A 84 -5.84 10.54 3.21
N LEU A 85 -5.93 11.63 2.44
CA LEU A 85 -4.77 12.47 2.11
C LEU A 85 -4.12 13.09 3.35
N LEU A 86 -4.93 13.54 4.32
CA LEU A 86 -4.44 14.07 5.59
C LEU A 86 -3.77 13.00 6.46
N CYS A 87 -4.30 11.78 6.47
CA CYS A 87 -3.77 10.66 7.26
C CYS A 87 -2.67 9.86 6.54
N THR A 88 -2.48 10.04 5.24
CA THR A 88 -1.45 9.38 4.41
C THR A 88 -0.04 9.45 5.02
N PRO A 89 0.46 10.61 5.51
CA PRO A 89 1.78 10.66 6.15
C PRO A 89 1.87 9.83 7.43
N LEU A 90 0.78 9.66 8.17
CA LEU A 90 0.74 8.78 9.35
C LEU A 90 0.84 7.32 8.91
N PHE A 91 0.08 6.91 7.88
CA PHE A 91 0.12 5.54 7.35
C PHE A 91 1.50 5.15 6.85
N PHE A 92 2.17 6.04 6.12
CA PHE A 92 3.52 5.79 5.64
C PHE A 92 4.57 5.72 6.74
N ARG A 93 4.34 6.34 7.90
CA ARG A 93 5.29 6.31 9.02
C ARG A 93 5.20 5.02 9.84
N TYR A 94 4.01 4.44 9.93
CA TYR A 94 3.75 3.22 10.70
C TYR A 94 3.70 1.94 9.86
N SER A 95 3.83 2.06 8.52
CA SER A 95 3.98 0.96 7.58
C SER A 95 5.45 0.70 7.24
#